data_AF-A0A5D0RCM4-F1
#
_entry.id   AF-A0A5D0RCM4-F1
#
_cell.length_a   1.000
_cell.length_b   1.000
_cell.length_c   1.000
_cell.angle_alpha   90.00
_cell.angle_beta   90.00
_cell.angle_gamma   90.00
#
_symmetry.space_group_name_H-M   'P 1'
#
loop_
_entity.id
_entity.type
_entity.pdbx_description
1 polymer ?
#
loop_
_entity_poly.entity_id
_entity_poly.type
_entity_poly.pdbx_seq_one_letter_code
_entity_poly.pdbx_strand_id
1 'polypeptide(L)'
;MENNKEIITENQCDIKDVTTCFSAAIDEMKQAIINDLQKLEKGYGKYKKYIARSTKIPLDILTVLLKQLKIEGKIQLIMIWSEKTGMPNGSGYCLTGNLDY
;
A
#
# COMPACT_ATOMS: atom_id res chain seq x y z
N MET A 1 -27.78 25.47 50.13
CA MET A 1 -27.55 24.17 49.45
C MET A 1 -26.98 24.50 48.08
N GLU A 2 -25.65 24.51 47.97
CA GLU A 2 -24.95 24.79 46.71
C GLU A 2 -24.84 23.49 45.92
N ASN A 3 -25.39 23.47 44.71
CA ASN A 3 -25.27 22.35 43.77
C ASN A 3 -23.94 22.45 43.04
N ASN A 4 -22.95 21.65 43.46
CA ASN A 4 -21.73 21.42 42.71
C ASN A 4 -22.08 20.67 41.41
N LYS A 5 -22.07 21.39 40.29
CA LYS A 5 -21.98 20.77 38.96
C LYS A 5 -20.53 20.39 38.72
N GLU A 6 -20.22 19.12 38.84
CA GLU A 6 -18.98 18.56 38.32
C GLU A 6 -18.96 18.73 36.80
N ILE A 7 -18.10 19.64 36.31
CA ILE A 7 -17.82 19.78 34.89
C ILE A 7 -16.87 18.65 34.52
N ILE A 8 -17.43 17.57 33.97
CA ILE A 8 -16.65 16.50 33.33
C ILE A 8 -15.92 17.14 32.17
N THR A 9 -14.61 17.34 32.33
CA THR A 9 -13.74 17.80 31.26
C THR A 9 -13.42 16.57 30.41
N GLU A 10 -14.14 16.40 29.30
CA GLU A 10 -13.72 15.46 28.26
C GLU A 10 -12.30 15.83 27.84
N ASN A 11 -11.33 14.97 28.11
CA ASN A 11 -10.01 15.05 27.51
C ASN A 11 -10.21 14.98 25.99
N GLN A 12 -10.26 16.14 25.34
CA GLN A 12 -10.06 16.23 23.90
C GLN A 12 -8.64 15.74 23.63
N CYS A 13 -8.53 14.44 23.36
CA CYS A 13 -7.34 13.87 22.75
C CYS A 13 -7.11 14.63 21.46
N ASP A 14 -5.99 15.34 21.36
CA ASP A 14 -5.68 16.25 20.26
C ASP A 14 -5.62 15.46 18.94
N ILE A 15 -6.73 15.47 18.20
CA ILE A 15 -6.94 14.65 16.98
C ILE A 15 -5.86 14.90 15.92
N LYS A 16 -5.20 16.06 15.97
CA LYS A 16 -4.14 16.47 15.04
C LYS A 16 -2.91 15.56 15.11
N ASP A 17 -2.51 15.12 16.29
CA ASP A 17 -1.28 14.31 16.45
C ASP A 17 -1.50 12.86 15.96
N VAL A 18 -2.68 12.29 16.25
CA VAL A 18 -3.05 10.93 15.81
C VAL A 18 -3.14 10.82 14.29
N THR A 19 -3.68 11.86 13.64
CA THR A 19 -3.84 11.89 12.18
C THR A 19 -2.47 11.85 11.48
N THR A 20 -1.48 12.54 12.04
CA THR A 20 -0.13 12.66 11.46
C THR A 20 0.65 11.33 11.54
N CYS A 21 0.54 10.59 12.64
CA CYS A 21 1.18 9.29 12.79
C CYS A 21 0.58 8.23 11.85
N PHE A 22 -0.74 8.22 11.69
CA PHE A 22 -1.41 7.27 10.81
C PHE A 22 -1.06 7.53 9.34
N SER A 23 -1.04 8.80 8.91
CA SER A 23 -0.62 9.13 7.54
C SER A 23 0.82 8.73 7.26
N ALA A 24 1.73 8.97 8.20
CA ALA A 24 3.14 8.56 8.06
C ALA A 24 3.28 7.04 7.90
N ALA A 25 2.56 6.25 8.72
CA ALA A 25 2.59 4.79 8.60
C ALA A 25 2.06 4.29 7.24
N ILE A 26 1.01 4.92 6.70
CA ILE A 26 0.48 4.59 5.37
C ILE A 26 1.51 4.91 4.28
N ASP A 27 2.19 6.05 4.37
CA ASP A 27 3.22 6.43 3.40
C ASP A 27 4.44 5.51 3.48
N GLU A 28 4.88 5.11 4.68
CA GLU A 28 5.93 4.10 4.85
C GLU A 28 5.54 2.77 4.19
N MET A 29 4.30 2.32 4.35
CA MET A 29 3.80 1.11 3.69
C MET A 29 3.78 1.25 2.16
N LYS A 30 3.35 2.40 1.65
CA LYS A 30 3.39 2.71 0.20
C LYS A 30 4.83 2.68 -0.32
N GLN A 31 5.77 3.27 0.40
CA GLN A 31 7.19 3.25 0.04
C GLN A 31 7.78 1.85 0.09
N ALA A 32 7.41 1.03 1.08
CA ALA A 32 7.84 -0.37 1.15
C ALA A 32 7.39 -1.16 -0.09
N ILE A 33 6.18 -0.91 -0.60
CA ILE A 33 5.69 -1.52 -1.85
C ILE A 33 6.51 -1.05 -3.05
N ILE A 34 6.74 0.26 -3.18
CA ILE A 34 7.53 0.83 -4.28
C ILE A 34 8.95 0.25 -4.28
N ASN A 35 9.61 0.23 -3.12
CA ASN A 35 10.96 -0.30 -2.97
C ASN A 35 11.03 -1.81 -3.26
N ASP A 36 9.97 -2.57 -2.96
CA ASP A 36 9.89 -3.98 -3.33
C ASP A 36 9.77 -4.17 -4.85
N LEU A 37 8.97 -3.35 -5.53
CA LEU A 37 8.78 -3.40 -6.98
C LEU A 37 9.97 -2.85 -7.77
N GLN A 38 10.74 -1.92 -7.21
CA GLN A 38 12.00 -1.42 -7.80
C GLN A 38 13.05 -2.51 -8.02
N LYS A 39 12.98 -3.61 -7.24
CA LYS A 39 13.90 -4.74 -7.36
C LYS A 39 13.60 -5.65 -8.55
N LEU A 40 12.47 -5.45 -9.22
CA LEU A 40 12.10 -6.21 -10.39
C LEU A 40 12.88 -5.73 -11.61
N GLU A 41 13.30 -6.68 -12.44
CA GLU A 41 13.78 -6.36 -13.78
C GLU A 41 12.67 -5.71 -14.62
N LYS A 42 13.07 -4.88 -15.60
CA LYS A 42 12.12 -4.26 -16.54
C LYS A 42 11.30 -5.34 -17.25
N GLY A 43 10.02 -5.07 -17.52
CA GLY A 43 9.11 -6.02 -18.16
C GLY A 43 8.42 -6.99 -17.20
N TYR A 44 8.92 -7.17 -15.97
CA TYR A 44 8.39 -8.14 -15.02
C TYR A 44 7.42 -7.52 -14.00
N GLY A 45 6.49 -8.35 -13.54
CA GLY A 45 5.51 -8.01 -12.51
C GLY A 45 5.54 -9.00 -11.36
N LYS A 46 5.13 -8.56 -10.18
CA LYS A 46 5.08 -9.38 -8.96
C LYS A 46 3.65 -9.56 -8.49
N TYR A 47 3.29 -10.81 -8.21
CA TYR A 47 1.96 -11.13 -7.67
C TYR A 47 1.75 -10.50 -6.29
N LYS A 48 0.51 -10.08 -6.01
CA LYS A 48 0.10 -9.48 -4.72
C LYS A 48 0.57 -10.29 -3.51
N LYS A 49 0.43 -11.62 -3.53
CA LYS A 49 0.84 -12.51 -2.43
C LYS A 49 2.35 -12.44 -2.13
N TYR A 50 3.17 -12.21 -3.15
CA TYR A 50 4.62 -12.10 -2.98
C TYR A 50 5.04 -10.71 -2.52
N ILE A 51 4.31 -9.66 -2.93
CA ILE A 51 4.47 -8.32 -2.37
C ILE A 51 4.14 -8.36 -0.86
N ALA A 52 2.99 -8.91 -0.48
CA ALA A 52 2.57 -9.06 0.92
C ALA A 52 3.62 -9.77 1.77
N ARG A 53 4.18 -10.87 1.26
CA ARG A 53 5.26 -11.60 1.95
C ARG A 53 6.53 -10.77 2.12
N SER A 54 6.88 -9.95 1.12
CA SER A 54 8.13 -9.17 1.12
C SER A 54 8.03 -7.92 2.00
N THR A 55 6.87 -7.26 1.99
CA THR A 55 6.62 -6.02 2.75
C THR A 55 6.04 -6.28 4.13
N LYS A 56 5.57 -7.50 4.42
CA LYS A 56 4.85 -7.88 5.64
C LYS A 56 3.54 -7.11 5.86
N ILE A 57 2.97 -6.53 4.79
CA ILE A 57 1.69 -5.81 4.84
C ILE A 57 0.53 -6.84 4.71
N PRO A 58 -0.49 -6.79 5.57
CA PRO A 58 -1.68 -7.64 5.46
C PRO A 58 -2.37 -7.50 4.09
N LEU A 59 -2.92 -8.59 3.55
CA LEU A 59 -3.47 -8.62 2.19
C LEU A 59 -4.60 -7.61 1.95
N ASP A 60 -5.44 -7.35 2.95
CA ASP A 60 -6.58 -6.43 2.83
C ASP A 60 -6.08 -4.98 2.73
N ILE A 61 -5.18 -4.59 3.62
CA ILE A 61 -4.51 -3.29 3.59
C ILE A 61 -3.73 -3.13 2.28
N LEU A 62 -2.93 -4.12 1.90
CA LEU A 62 -2.16 -4.10 0.67
C LEU A 62 -3.05 -3.90 -0.56
N THR A 63 -4.24 -4.50 -0.58
CA THR A 63 -5.19 -4.34 -1.69
C THR A 63 -5.63 -2.89 -1.85
N VAL A 64 -5.88 -2.19 -0.74
CA VAL A 64 -6.22 -0.76 -0.75
C VAL A 64 -5.03 0.08 -1.22
N LEU A 65 -3.84 -0.17 -0.67
CA LEU A 65 -2.62 0.59 -1.01
C LEU A 65 -2.23 0.44 -2.49
N LEU A 66 -2.31 -0.78 -3.05
CA LEU A 66 -2.04 -1.02 -4.47
C LEU A 66 -3.03 -0.30 -5.38
N LYS A 67 -4.31 -0.20 -4.99
CA LYS A 67 -5.30 0.58 -5.73
C LYS A 67 -4.94 2.07 -5.71
N GLN A 68 -4.57 2.61 -4.56
CA GLN A 68 -4.14 4.01 -4.43
C GLN A 68 -2.91 4.30 -5.27
N LEU A 69 -1.83 3.51 -5.13
CA LEU A 69 -0.60 3.67 -5.89
C LEU A 69 -0.83 3.57 -7.41
N LYS A 70 -1.77 2.74 -7.86
CA LYS A 70 -2.16 2.66 -9.27
C LYS A 70 -2.87 3.93 -9.73
N ILE A 71 -3.82 4.46 -8.95
CA ILE A 71 -4.53 5.71 -9.24
C ILE A 71 -3.53 6.89 -9.28
N GLU A 72 -2.55 6.89 -8.39
CA GLU A 72 -1.46 7.87 -8.34
C GLU A 72 -0.44 7.71 -9.50
N GLY A 73 -0.61 6.71 -10.37
CA GLY A 73 0.25 6.45 -11.51
C GLY A 73 1.65 5.94 -11.15
N LYS A 74 1.88 5.50 -9.91
CA LYS A 74 3.19 4.99 -9.46
C LYS A 74 3.45 3.54 -9.88
N ILE A 75 2.38 2.76 -9.96
CA ILE A 75 2.43 1.35 -10.34
C ILE A 75 1.38 1.03 -11.39
N GLN A 76 1.56 -0.08 -12.09
CA GLN A 76 0.63 -0.62 -13.06
C GLN A 76 0.36 -2.09 -12.79
N LEU A 77 -0.88 -2.52 -13.10
CA LEU A 77 -1.27 -3.93 -13.07
C LEU A 77 -0.99 -4.51 -14.45
N ILE A 78 -0.21 -5.58 -14.50
CA ILE A 78 0.21 -6.24 -15.73
C ILE A 78 -0.20 -7.71 -15.72
N MET A 79 -0.29 -8.29 -16.90
CA MET A 79 -0.44 -9.73 -17.07
C MET A 79 0.94 -10.39 -16.97
N ILE A 80 1.05 -11.41 -16.13
CA ILE A 80 2.28 -12.19 -15.97
C ILE A 80 2.18 -13.42 -16.87
N TRP A 81 3.17 -13.60 -17.73
CA TRP A 81 3.26 -14.74 -18.64
C TRP A 81 4.10 -15.85 -18.01
N SER A 82 3.68 -17.10 -18.20
CA SER A 82 4.47 -18.27 -17.84
C SER A 82 5.47 -18.54 -18.95
N GLU A 83 6.77 -18.42 -18.64
CA GLU A 83 7.84 -18.76 -19.59
C GLU A 83 7.78 -20.23 -20.03
N LYS A 84 7.33 -21.12 -19.14
CA LYS A 84 7.23 -22.56 -19.43
C LYS A 84 6.15 -22.88 -20.47
N THR A 85 5.03 -22.15 -20.44
CA THR A 85 3.85 -22.49 -21.25
C THR A 85 3.53 -21.45 -22.32
N GLY A 86 4.18 -20.28 -22.31
CA GLY A 86 3.86 -19.16 -23.18
C GLY A 86 2.44 -18.61 -22.99
N MET A 87 1.76 -18.97 -21.90
CA MET A 87 0.38 -18.58 -21.61
C MET A 87 0.31 -17.64 -20.41
N PRO A 88 -0.72 -16.78 -20.32
CA PRO A 88 -0.91 -15.93 -19.16
C PRO A 88 -1.15 -16.78 -17.90
N ASN A 89 -0.40 -16.47 -16.83
CA ASN A 89 -0.42 -17.18 -15.55
C ASN A 89 -0.93 -16.28 -14.41
N GLY A 90 -1.75 -15.28 -14.76
CA GLY A 90 -2.36 -14.34 -13.82
C GLY A 90 -1.86 -12.91 -13.98
N SER A 91 -2.06 -12.10 -12.95
CA SER A 91 -1.71 -10.68 -12.94
C SER A 91 -0.86 -10.30 -11.74
N GLY A 92 -0.03 -9.28 -11.92
CA GLY A 92 0.80 -8.71 -10.86
C GLY A 92 1.07 -7.25 -11.09
N TYR A 93 1.91 -6.67 -10.24
CA TYR A 93 2.19 -5.24 -10.23
C TYR A 93 3.66 -4.98 -10.55
N CYS A 94 3.91 -3.88 -11.25
CA CYS A 94 5.25 -3.32 -11.44
C CYS A 94 5.19 -1.79 -11.37
N LEU A 95 6.34 -1.12 -11.37
CA LEU A 95 6.36 0.34 -11.48
C LEU A 95 5.86 0.78 -12.86
N THR A 96 5.18 1.91 -12.91
CA THR A 96 4.79 2.55 -14.18
C THR A 96 6.04 2.90 -14.99
N GLY A 97 5.99 2.71 -16.31
CA GLY A 97 7.13 2.95 -17.20
C GLY A 97 8.17 1.82 -17.23
N ASN A 98 8.08 0.81 -16.36
CA ASN A 98 8.96 -0.36 -16.43
C ASN A 98 8.61 -1.34 -17.56
N LEU A 99 7.59 -1.05 -18.37
CA LEU A 99 7.19 -1.85 -19.54
C LEU A 99 7.71 -1.29 -20.87
N ASP A 100 8.46 -0.18 -20.86
CA ASP A 100 8.93 0.42 -22.10
C ASP A 100 10.00 -0.47 -22.76
N TYR A 101 9.64 -0.99 -23.93
CA TYR A 101 10.45 -1.77 -24.87
C TYR A 101 11.47 -0.91 -25.60
#